data_AF-A0A958AHP4-F1
#
_entry.id   AF-A0A958AHP4-F1
#
_cell.length_a   1.000
_cell.length_b   1.000
_cell.length_c   1.000
_cell.angle_alpha   90.00
_cell.angle_beta   90.00
_cell.angle_gamma   90.00
#
_symmetry.space_group_name_H-M   'P 1'
#
loop_
_entity.id
_entity.type
_entity.pdbx_description
1 polymer ?
#
loop_
_entity_poly.entity_id
_entity_poly.type
_entity_poly.pdbx_seq_one_letter_code
_entity_poly.pdbx_strand_id
1 'polypeptide(L)'
;LVSQRVIDILLAFPGIILAMLLLAALGGGLGTVIIAITVLSIAGTVRVIRSVVLAVKEMAYIEAARATGVPAWRIMLRHVAPQTIAPLLVLFSASLGSAIFAEAALSFLGLGIPQPTPSWGNMLGGVLANQFRPSWWLVIFPGLAITLTILAFNLVGDALRDYLDPRLGDKIS
;
A
#
# COMPACT_ATOMS: atom_id res chain seq x y z
N LEU A 1 -2.77 -22.20 -4.71
CA LEU A 1 -2.19 -22.14 -6.08
C LEU A 1 -2.87 -21.07 -6.93
N VAL A 2 -4.19 -21.08 -7.11
CA VAL A 2 -4.92 -20.04 -7.88
C VAL A 2 -4.69 -18.62 -7.36
N SER A 3 -4.78 -18.39 -6.04
CA SER A 3 -4.49 -17.07 -5.45
C SER A 3 -3.07 -16.57 -5.75
N GLN A 4 -2.07 -17.46 -5.81
CA GLN A 4 -0.71 -17.08 -6.20
C GLN A 4 -0.63 -16.69 -7.68
N ARG A 5 -1.31 -17.43 -8.56
CA ARG A 5 -1.36 -17.10 -9.98
C ARG A 5 -1.97 -15.72 -10.24
N VAL A 6 -3.04 -15.37 -9.52
CA VAL A 6 -3.64 -14.03 -9.61
C VAL A 6 -2.64 -12.95 -9.18
N ILE A 7 -1.92 -13.15 -8.08
CA ILE A 7 -0.88 -12.22 -7.61
C ILE A 7 0.26 -12.11 -8.63
N ASP A 8 0.72 -13.23 -9.19
CA ASP A 8 1.78 -13.25 -10.20
C ASP A 8 1.37 -12.48 -11.46
N ILE A 9 0.10 -12.62 -11.89
CA ILE A 9 -0.45 -11.85 -13.01
C ILE A 9 -0.49 -10.35 -12.68
N LEU A 10 -0.94 -9.97 -11.48
CA LEU A 10 -0.99 -8.56 -11.05
C LEU A 10 0.41 -7.92 -11.02
N LEU A 11 1.42 -8.67 -10.56
CA LEU A 11 2.81 -8.20 -10.47
C LEU A 11 3.55 -8.22 -11.81
N ALA A 12 3.01 -8.89 -12.84
CA ALA A 12 3.59 -8.92 -14.18
C ALA A 12 3.45 -7.58 -14.93
N PHE A 13 2.45 -6.77 -14.55
CA PHE A 13 2.24 -5.45 -15.13
C PHE A 13 2.94 -4.36 -14.32
N PRO A 14 3.55 -3.35 -14.98
CA PRO A 14 4.00 -2.15 -14.29
C PRO A 14 2.82 -1.50 -13.55
N GLY A 15 3.00 -1.23 -12.25
CA GLY A 15 1.89 -0.85 -11.37
C GLY A 15 1.12 0.39 -11.84
N ILE A 16 1.82 1.39 -12.38
CA ILE A 16 1.18 2.60 -12.91
C ILE A 16 0.31 2.31 -14.15
N ILE A 17 0.76 1.40 -15.03
CA ILE A 17 0.00 1.01 -16.22
C ILE A 17 -1.28 0.29 -15.79
N LEU A 18 -1.18 -0.61 -14.82
CA LEU A 18 -2.34 -1.31 -14.28
C LEU A 18 -3.34 -0.32 -13.66
N ALA A 19 -2.87 0.66 -12.88
CA ALA A 19 -3.74 1.69 -12.33
C ALA A 19 -4.42 2.52 -13.44
N MET A 20 -3.68 2.94 -14.47
CA MET A 20 -4.25 3.67 -15.60
C MET A 20 -5.33 2.85 -16.32
N LEU A 21 -5.11 1.55 -16.53
CA LEU A 21 -6.10 0.65 -17.13
C LEU A 21 -7.38 0.57 -16.29
N LEU A 22 -7.25 0.45 -14.97
CA LEU A 22 -8.40 0.41 -14.05
C LEU A 22 -9.18 1.73 -14.09
N LEU A 23 -8.48 2.87 -14.09
CA LEU A 23 -9.11 4.20 -14.15
C LEU A 23 -9.77 4.45 -15.51
N ALA A 24 -9.15 4.01 -16.60
CA ALA A 24 -9.74 4.12 -17.94
C ALA A 24 -10.98 3.23 -18.09
N ALA A 25 -11.01 2.05 -17.47
CA ALA A 25 -12.12 1.10 -17.55
C ALA A 25 -13.30 1.45 -16.63
N LEU A 26 -13.01 1.90 -15.40
CA LEU A 26 -14.02 2.16 -14.36
C LEU A 26 -14.44 3.64 -14.28
N GLY A 27 -13.72 4.53 -14.98
CA GLY A 27 -13.91 5.97 -14.92
C GLY A 27 -13.12 6.64 -13.80
N GLY A 28 -12.79 7.93 -13.99
CA GLY A 28 -12.07 8.74 -13.02
C GLY A 28 -12.90 9.02 -11.76
N GLY A 29 -12.24 9.11 -10.61
CA GLY A 29 -12.90 9.36 -9.33
C GLY A 29 -12.12 8.83 -8.14
N LEU A 30 -12.41 9.38 -6.95
CA LEU A 30 -11.76 9.00 -5.69
C LEU A 30 -11.93 7.50 -5.39
N GLY A 31 -13.11 6.94 -5.61
CA GLY A 31 -13.36 5.51 -5.42
C GLY A 31 -12.50 4.62 -6.33
N THR A 32 -12.39 4.98 -7.62
CA THR A 32 -11.58 4.23 -8.57
C THR A 32 -10.09 4.32 -8.26
N VAL A 33 -9.60 5.48 -7.83
CA VAL A 33 -8.22 5.67 -7.36
C VAL A 33 -7.94 4.78 -6.15
N ILE A 34 -8.83 4.74 -5.16
CA ILE A 34 -8.71 3.86 -3.99
C ILE A 34 -8.65 2.40 -4.43
N ILE A 35 -9.53 1.96 -5.33
CA ILE A 35 -9.54 0.59 -5.84
C ILE A 35 -8.22 0.27 -6.53
N ALA A 36 -7.73 1.14 -7.41
CA ALA A 36 -6.47 0.93 -8.13
C ALA A 36 -5.28 0.77 -7.17
N ILE A 37 -5.14 1.68 -6.20
CA ILE A 37 -4.08 1.62 -5.19
C ILE A 37 -4.21 0.35 -4.32
N THR A 38 -5.43 -0.02 -3.95
CA THR A 38 -5.70 -1.23 -3.14
C THR A 38 -5.31 -2.50 -3.89
N VAL A 39 -5.68 -2.61 -5.16
CA VAL A 39 -5.32 -3.75 -6.03
C VAL A 39 -3.81 -3.87 -6.21
N LEU A 40 -3.10 -2.75 -6.31
CA LEU A 40 -1.64 -2.77 -6.38
C LEU A 40 -1.00 -3.22 -5.05
N SER A 41 -1.54 -2.74 -3.93
CA SER A 41 -0.99 -2.99 -2.60
C SER A 41 -1.28 -4.40 -2.08
N ILE A 42 -2.41 -5.00 -2.49
CA ILE A 42 -2.84 -6.32 -2.01
C ILE A 42 -1.88 -7.43 -2.44
N ALA A 43 -1.28 -7.33 -3.62
CA ALA A 43 -0.38 -8.34 -4.17
C ALA A 43 0.85 -8.55 -3.27
N GLY A 44 1.51 -7.46 -2.88
CA GLY A 44 2.64 -7.50 -1.94
C GLY A 44 2.21 -7.94 -0.54
N THR A 45 1.11 -7.39 -0.05
CA THR A 45 0.59 -7.65 1.30
C THR A 45 0.24 -9.13 1.52
N VAL A 46 -0.45 -9.76 0.57
CA VAL A 46 -0.83 -11.19 0.68
C VAL A 46 0.40 -12.09 0.74
N ARG A 47 1.47 -11.77 0.01
CA ARG A 47 2.72 -12.55 0.04
C ARG A 47 3.34 -12.54 1.45
N VAL A 48 3.40 -11.37 2.08
CA VAL A 48 3.97 -11.23 3.43
C VAL A 48 3.09 -11.93 4.47
N ILE A 49 1.78 -11.69 4.44
CA ILE A 49 0.85 -12.34 5.37
C ILE A 49 0.93 -13.86 5.22
N ARG A 50 0.99 -14.38 3.99
CA ARG A 50 1.12 -15.81 3.76
C ARG A 50 2.39 -16.38 4.41
N SER A 51 3.53 -15.69 4.29
CA SER A 51 4.77 -16.12 4.94
C SER A 51 4.62 -16.20 6.46
N VAL A 52 3.98 -15.19 7.07
CA VAL A 52 3.69 -15.18 8.51
C VAL A 52 2.76 -16.34 8.88
N VAL A 53 1.65 -16.51 8.15
CA VAL A 53 0.68 -17.58 8.40
C VAL A 53 1.31 -18.96 8.30
N LEU A 54 2.21 -19.20 7.33
CA LEU A 54 2.92 -20.47 7.20
C LEU A 54 3.84 -20.72 8.40
N ALA A 55 4.64 -19.73 8.79
CA ALA A 55 5.53 -19.84 9.95
C ALA A 55 4.76 -20.11 11.26
N VAL A 56 3.62 -19.44 11.44
CA VAL A 56 2.78 -19.61 12.64
C VAL A 56 2.13 -21.00 12.68
N LYS A 57 1.70 -21.52 11.53
CA LYS A 57 1.03 -22.82 11.44
C LYS A 57 1.90 -24.01 11.82
N GLU A 58 3.22 -23.85 11.75
CA GLU A 58 4.25 -24.84 12.12
C GLU A 58 4.63 -24.77 13.62
N MET A 59 4.03 -23.87 14.40
CA MET A 59 4.32 -23.75 15.83
C MET A 59 3.67 -24.89 16.64
N ALA A 60 4.39 -25.42 17.63
CA ALA A 60 3.97 -26.55 18.46
C ALA A 60 2.62 -26.34 19.18
N TYR A 61 2.32 -25.12 19.64
CA TYR A 61 1.05 -24.84 20.31
C TYR A 61 -0.15 -24.89 19.33
N ILE A 62 0.07 -24.62 18.04
CA ILE A 62 -0.97 -24.79 17.01
C ILE A 62 -1.19 -26.28 16.74
N GLU A 63 -0.12 -27.08 16.69
CA GLU A 63 -0.23 -28.54 16.56
C GLU A 63 -1.00 -29.16 17.73
N ALA A 64 -0.70 -28.75 18.97
CA ALA A 64 -1.43 -29.18 20.15
C ALA A 64 -2.91 -28.77 20.11
N ALA A 65 -3.22 -27.54 19.66
CA ALA A 65 -4.61 -27.09 19.48
C ALA A 65 -5.35 -27.92 18.42
N ARG A 66 -4.68 -28.30 17.32
CA ARG A 66 -5.25 -29.21 16.31
C ARG A 66 -5.49 -30.61 16.89
N ALA A 67 -4.53 -31.15 17.63
CA ALA A 67 -4.62 -32.49 18.23
C ALA A 67 -5.75 -32.62 19.26
N THR A 68 -6.09 -31.52 19.94
CA THR A 68 -7.20 -31.44 20.90
C THR A 68 -8.57 -31.18 20.25
N GLY A 69 -8.64 -31.14 18.91
CA GLY A 69 -9.90 -30.99 18.17
C GLY A 69 -10.42 -29.55 18.06
N VAL A 70 -9.59 -28.53 18.32
CA VAL A 70 -10.00 -27.13 18.14
C VAL A 70 -10.26 -26.86 16.65
N PRO A 71 -11.43 -26.30 16.28
CA PRO A 71 -11.75 -26.08 14.87
C PRO A 71 -10.83 -25.04 14.25
N ALA A 72 -10.46 -25.25 12.97
CA ALA A 72 -9.48 -24.43 12.26
C ALA A 72 -9.82 -22.93 12.25
N TRP A 73 -11.09 -22.55 12.13
CA TRP A 73 -11.51 -21.13 12.14
C TRP A 73 -11.20 -20.46 13.49
N ARG A 74 -11.33 -21.18 14.61
CA ARG A 74 -11.02 -20.66 15.95
C ARG A 74 -9.51 -20.51 16.13
N ILE A 75 -8.72 -21.44 15.59
CA ILE A 75 -7.25 -21.32 15.55
C ILE A 75 -6.84 -20.10 14.72
N MET A 76 -7.44 -19.95 13.54
CA MET A 76 -7.17 -18.83 12.65
C MET A 76 -7.48 -17.48 13.31
N LEU A 77 -8.66 -17.30 13.89
CA LEU A 77 -9.05 -16.01 14.49
C LEU A 77 -8.33 -15.69 15.80
N ARG A 78 -8.05 -16.69 16.64
CA ARG A 78 -7.51 -16.46 17.99
C ARG A 78 -5.99 -16.51 18.06
N HIS A 79 -5.34 -17.27 17.17
CA HIS A 79 -3.90 -17.47 17.22
C HIS A 79 -3.18 -16.90 16.00
N VAL A 80 -3.70 -17.12 14.79
CA VAL A 80 -3.02 -16.71 13.56
C VAL A 80 -3.26 -15.25 13.21
N ALA A 81 -4.52 -14.81 13.17
CA ALA A 81 -4.89 -13.46 12.75
C ALA A 81 -4.24 -12.36 13.60
N PRO A 82 -4.21 -12.45 14.96
CA PRO A 82 -3.55 -11.44 15.78
C PRO A 82 -2.06 -11.28 15.48
N GLN A 83 -1.37 -12.36 15.08
CA GLN A 83 0.05 -12.34 14.76
C GLN A 83 0.34 -11.68 13.41
N THR A 84 -0.67 -11.52 12.54
CA THR A 84 -0.55 -10.80 11.28
C THR A 84 -0.77 -9.29 11.42
N ILE A 85 -1.30 -8.81 12.56
CA ILE A 85 -1.63 -7.39 12.76
C ILE A 85 -0.36 -6.52 12.76
N ALA A 86 0.69 -6.93 13.49
CA ALA A 86 1.94 -6.19 13.54
C ALA A 86 2.57 -6.00 12.14
N PRO A 87 2.82 -7.05 11.33
CA PRO A 87 3.35 -6.85 9.98
C PRO A 87 2.38 -6.11 9.06
N LEU A 88 1.05 -6.25 9.24
CA LEU A 88 0.06 -5.47 8.51
C LEU A 88 0.16 -3.97 8.77
N LEU A 89 0.32 -3.56 10.04
CA LEU A 89 0.45 -2.15 10.40
C LEU A 89 1.73 -1.54 9.81
N VAL A 90 2.84 -2.29 9.86
CA VAL A 90 4.11 -1.88 9.23
C VAL A 90 3.93 -1.71 7.72
N LEU A 91 3.38 -2.71 7.03
CA LEU A 91 3.15 -2.65 5.58
C LEU A 91 2.21 -1.51 5.19
N PHE A 92 1.13 -1.33 5.95
CA PHE A 92 0.18 -0.23 5.72
C PHE A 92 0.90 1.11 5.80
N SER A 93 1.63 1.37 6.89
CA SER A 93 2.36 2.64 7.07
C SER A 93 3.38 2.89 5.96
N ALA A 94 4.19 1.89 5.62
CA ALA A 94 5.20 1.99 4.56
C ALA A 94 4.58 2.16 3.15
N SER A 95 3.36 1.66 2.95
CA SER A 95 2.66 1.80 1.65
C SER A 95 2.04 3.17 1.43
N LEU A 96 1.83 3.98 2.47
CA LEU A 96 1.17 5.29 2.35
C LEU A 96 1.93 6.24 1.42
N GLY A 97 3.26 6.30 1.52
CA GLY A 97 4.08 7.12 0.62
C GLY A 97 3.92 6.70 -0.84
N SER A 98 3.90 5.39 -1.10
CA SER A 98 3.69 4.82 -2.43
C SER A 98 2.29 5.12 -2.98
N ALA A 99 1.27 5.08 -2.12
CA ALA A 99 -0.11 5.40 -2.47
C ALA A 99 -0.28 6.88 -2.83
N ILE A 100 0.31 7.79 -2.05
CA ILE A 100 0.30 9.23 -2.31
C ILE A 100 0.99 9.53 -3.64
N PHE A 101 2.16 8.91 -3.88
CA PHE A 101 2.87 9.06 -5.14
C PHE A 101 2.03 8.58 -6.33
N ALA A 102 1.41 7.40 -6.21
CA ALA A 102 0.56 6.83 -7.26
C ALA A 102 -0.66 7.72 -7.55
N GLU A 103 -1.35 8.22 -6.52
CA GLU A 103 -2.46 9.16 -6.69
C GLU A 103 -2.00 10.44 -7.40
N ALA A 104 -0.91 11.05 -6.94
CA ALA A 104 -0.38 12.27 -7.52
C ALA A 104 0.02 12.08 -8.99
N ALA A 105 0.63 10.94 -9.33
CA ALA A 105 0.99 10.61 -10.71
C ALA A 105 -0.24 10.41 -11.60
N LEU A 106 -1.28 9.72 -11.11
CA LEU A 106 -2.52 9.52 -11.86
C LEU A 106 -3.29 10.83 -12.06
N SER A 107 -3.39 11.66 -11.00
CA SER A 107 -3.97 13.00 -11.06
C SER A 107 -3.17 13.91 -12.00
N PHE A 108 -1.84 13.85 -11.97
CA PHE A 108 -0.97 14.56 -12.91
C PHE A 108 -1.24 14.19 -14.37
N LEU A 109 -1.50 12.91 -14.64
CA LEU A 109 -1.88 12.39 -15.96
C LEU A 109 -3.35 12.68 -16.34
N GLY A 110 -4.11 13.37 -15.49
CA GLY A 110 -5.52 13.70 -15.72
C GLY A 110 -6.50 12.55 -15.52
N LEU A 111 -6.05 11.43 -14.96
CA LEU A 111 -6.87 10.24 -14.70
C LEU A 111 -7.37 10.15 -13.25
N GLY A 112 -6.80 10.96 -12.35
CA GLY A 112 -7.09 10.92 -10.93
C GLY A 112 -8.43 11.53 -10.51
N ILE A 113 -8.42 12.29 -9.42
CA ILE A 113 -9.65 12.85 -8.85
C ILE A 113 -10.14 14.00 -9.75
N PRO A 114 -11.40 14.01 -10.24
CA PRO A 114 -11.87 15.08 -11.11
C PRO A 114 -12.00 16.43 -10.35
N GLN A 115 -11.86 17.53 -11.08
CA GLN A 115 -12.23 18.86 -10.58
C GLN A 115 -13.72 18.87 -10.17
N PRO A 116 -14.14 19.59 -9.11
CA PRO A 116 -13.48 20.71 -8.41
C PRO A 116 -12.60 20.33 -7.20
N THR A 117 -12.45 19.03 -6.91
CA THR A 117 -11.69 18.60 -5.73
C THR A 117 -10.20 18.93 -5.91
N PRO A 118 -9.57 19.70 -5.00
CA PRO A 118 -8.16 20.03 -5.14
C PRO A 118 -7.29 18.78 -4.88
N SER A 119 -6.42 18.44 -5.83
CA SER A 119 -5.34 17.47 -5.66
C SER A 119 -4.02 18.08 -6.14
N TRP A 120 -2.92 17.81 -5.43
CA TRP A 120 -1.60 18.34 -5.80
C TRP A 120 -1.13 17.82 -7.16
N GLY A 121 -1.49 16.59 -7.52
CA GLY A 121 -1.21 16.03 -8.85
C GLY A 121 -1.91 16.80 -9.97
N ASN A 122 -3.20 17.13 -9.79
CA ASN A 122 -3.95 17.92 -10.79
C ASN A 122 -3.43 19.35 -10.90
N MET A 123 -2.97 19.95 -9.78
CA MET A 123 -2.36 21.29 -9.82
C MET A 123 -1.13 21.29 -10.72
N LEU A 124 -0.28 20.26 -10.64
CA LEU A 124 0.88 20.10 -11.52
C LEU A 124 0.46 19.84 -12.96
N GLY A 125 -0.43 18.88 -13.19
CA GLY A 125 -0.85 18.48 -14.54
C GLY A 125 -1.55 19.61 -15.29
N GLY A 126 -2.47 20.31 -14.62
CA GLY A 126 -3.25 21.40 -15.22
C GLY A 126 -2.39 22.63 -15.56
N VAL A 127 -1.41 22.97 -14.73
CA VAL A 127 -0.49 24.09 -15.00
C VAL A 127 0.39 23.79 -16.22
N LEU A 128 0.93 22.58 -16.32
CA LEU A 128 1.76 22.17 -17.46
C LEU A 128 0.95 21.99 -18.76
N ALA A 129 -0.31 21.54 -18.66
CA ALA A 129 -1.17 21.35 -19.84
C ALA A 129 -1.69 22.68 -20.41
N ASN A 130 -2.01 23.66 -19.55
CA ASN A 130 -2.71 24.88 -19.96
C ASN A 130 -1.81 26.10 -20.14
N GLN A 131 -0.58 26.06 -19.62
CA GLN A 131 0.34 27.20 -19.67
C GLN A 131 1.64 26.82 -20.36
N PHE A 132 1.94 27.47 -21.50
CA PHE A 132 3.20 27.26 -22.23
C PHE A 132 4.42 27.78 -21.44
N ARG A 133 4.22 28.76 -20.56
CA ARG A 133 5.23 29.30 -19.63
C ARG A 133 4.61 29.46 -18.23
N PRO A 134 4.50 28.38 -17.46
CA PRO A 134 3.92 28.46 -16.14
C PRO A 134 4.86 29.21 -15.19
N SER A 135 4.27 29.97 -14.27
CA SER A 135 5.05 30.54 -13.18
C SER A 135 5.68 29.43 -12.34
N TRP A 136 6.99 29.53 -12.08
CA TRP A 136 7.78 28.48 -11.44
C TRP A 136 7.21 28.02 -10.08
N TRP A 137 6.61 28.92 -9.31
CA TRP A 137 6.01 28.61 -8.01
C TRP A 137 4.79 27.69 -8.10
N LEU A 138 4.01 27.75 -9.20
CA LEU A 138 2.84 26.89 -9.40
C LEU A 138 3.22 25.42 -9.57
N VAL A 139 4.47 25.14 -9.95
CA VAL A 139 5.03 23.80 -10.08
C VAL A 139 5.78 23.39 -8.81
N ILE A 140 6.59 24.28 -8.25
CA ILE A 140 7.43 23.95 -7.08
C ILE A 140 6.62 23.67 -5.82
N PHE A 141 5.58 24.46 -5.50
CA PHE A 141 4.86 24.30 -4.24
C PHE A 141 4.10 22.96 -4.15
N PRO A 142 3.30 22.55 -5.15
CA PRO A 142 2.64 21.24 -5.09
C PRO A 142 3.65 20.08 -5.12
N GLY A 143 4.74 20.22 -5.88
CA GLY A 143 5.81 19.22 -5.91
C GLY A 143 6.46 19.02 -4.54
N LEU A 144 6.85 20.11 -3.87
CA LEU A 144 7.40 20.06 -2.52
C LEU A 144 6.40 19.51 -1.50
N ALA A 145 5.12 19.89 -1.59
CA ALA A 145 4.09 19.37 -0.70
C ALA A 145 3.96 17.84 -0.81
N ILE A 146 3.93 17.31 -2.04
CA ILE A 146 3.91 15.86 -2.28
C ILE A 146 5.17 15.20 -1.70
N THR A 147 6.36 15.71 -2.03
CA THR A 147 7.63 15.13 -1.59
C THR A 147 7.77 15.11 -0.07
N LEU A 148 7.48 16.24 0.60
CA LEU A 148 7.57 16.34 2.06
C LEU A 148 6.56 15.42 2.74
N THR A 149 5.35 15.31 2.19
CA THR A 149 4.31 14.41 2.73
C THR A 149 4.73 12.95 2.61
N ILE A 150 5.22 12.52 1.44
CA ILE A 150 5.74 11.16 1.23
C ILE A 150 6.88 10.87 2.20
N LEU A 151 7.83 11.81 2.33
CA LEU A 151 8.98 11.65 3.22
C LEU A 151 8.53 11.53 4.68
N ALA A 152 7.60 12.37 5.14
CA ALA A 152 7.05 12.29 6.49
C ALA A 152 6.40 10.92 6.77
N PHE A 153 5.55 10.43 5.87
CA PHE A 153 4.91 9.12 6.04
C PHE A 153 5.89 7.95 5.98
N ASN A 154 6.90 8.02 5.11
CA ASN A 154 7.94 7.00 5.05
C ASN A 154 8.74 6.95 6.36
N LEU A 155 9.16 8.09 6.90
CA LEU A 155 9.86 8.16 8.19
C LEU A 155 9.01 7.64 9.34
N VAL A 156 7.71 7.95 9.35
CA VAL A 156 6.76 7.40 10.34
C VAL A 156 6.64 5.88 10.20
N GLY A 157 6.59 5.37 8.97
CA GLY A 157 6.55 3.93 8.72
C GLY A 157 7.82 3.20 9.16
N ASP A 158 8.98 3.81 8.92
CA ASP A 158 10.27 3.29 9.38
C ASP A 158 10.35 3.30 10.91
N ALA A 159 9.95 4.39 11.56
CA ALA A 159 9.90 4.46 13.03
C ALA A 159 8.93 3.43 13.64
N LEU A 160 7.77 3.22 13.01
CA LEU A 160 6.80 2.21 13.43
C LEU A 160 7.37 0.79 13.27
N ARG A 161 8.07 0.54 12.16
CA ARG A 161 8.77 -0.73 11.92
C ARG A 161 9.81 -0.99 12.99
N ASP A 162 10.64 0.01 13.30
CA ASP A 162 11.71 -0.11 14.29
C ASP A 162 11.15 -0.38 15.70
N TYR A 163 10.03 0.25 16.06
CA TYR A 163 9.36 0.00 17.33
C TYR A 163 8.72 -1.40 17.41
N LEU A 164 8.20 -1.92 16.28
CA LEU A 164 7.52 -3.21 16.23
C LEU A 164 8.44 -4.39 15.94
N ASP A 165 9.69 -4.19 15.51
CA ASP A 165 10.66 -5.26 15.26
C ASP A 165 11.32 -5.71 16.59
N PRO A 166 11.00 -6.91 17.12
CA PRO A 166 11.52 -7.37 18.41
C PRO A 166 13.03 -7.69 18.37
N ARG A 167 13.63 -7.78 17.17
CA ARG A 167 15.00 -8.28 16.99
C ARG A 167 16.09 -7.25 17.28
N LEU A 168 15.76 -5.97 17.43
CA LEU A 168 16.75 -4.96 17.83
C LEU A 168 17.09 -4.99 19.33
N GLY A 169 16.28 -5.64 20.18
CA GLY A 169 16.55 -5.76 21.62
C GLY A 169 17.71 -6.68 21.99
N ASP A 170 18.08 -7.64 21.13
CA ASP A 170 19.09 -8.67 21.42
C ASP A 170 20.54 -8.23 21.12
N LYS A 171 20.76 -7.01 20.63
CA LYS A 171 22.12 -6.49 20.32
C LYS A 171 22.69 -5.53 21.36
N ILE A 172 21.96 -5.26 22.46
CA ILE A 172 22.38 -4.32 23.51
C ILE A 172 22.31 -4.94 24.93
N SER A 173 22.39 -6.26 25.05
CA SER A 173 22.59 -6.95 26.35
C SER A 173 23.92 -7.70 26.38
#